data_AF-A0A9W7L6U9-F1
#
_entry.id   AF-A0A9W7L6U9-F1
#
_cell.length_a   1.000
_cell.length_b   1.000
_cell.length_c   1.000
_cell.angle_alpha   90.00
_cell.angle_beta   90.00
_cell.angle_gamma   90.00
#
_symmetry.space_group_name_H-M   'P 1'
#
loop_
_entity.id
_entity.type
_entity.pdbx_description
1 polymer ?
#
loop_
_entity_poly.entity_id
_entity_poly.type
_entity_poly.pdbx_seq_one_letter_code
_entity_poly.pdbx_strand_id
1 'polypeptide(L)'
;MKEGKPPTPFTPSRGLKIVDFVCRKMQKQMKHDVSLGGSWFKLFQRYDRDSSGAMDFGEMEYVLRKEVKIRKTEVSDEELHILWGTFDADGSGTVSIKEFAGFMRRYQR
;
A
#
# COMPACT_ATOMS: atom_id res chain seq x y z
N MET A 1 9.95 32.83 2.77
CA MET A 1 10.15 31.50 2.15
C MET A 1 9.87 30.47 3.21
N LYS A 2 8.90 29.56 3.01
CA LYS A 2 8.60 28.53 4.03
C LYS A 2 9.60 27.41 3.86
N GLU A 3 10.59 27.34 4.75
CA GLU A 3 11.51 26.22 4.83
C GLU A 3 10.70 24.94 5.08
N GLY A 4 10.64 24.08 4.08
CA GLY A 4 10.06 22.75 4.21
C GLY A 4 10.93 21.97 5.19
N LYS A 5 10.33 21.54 6.31
CA LYS A 5 10.97 20.69 7.31
C LYS A 5 11.72 19.55 6.59
N PRO A 6 13.00 19.27 6.92
CA PRO A 6 13.77 18.23 6.23
C PRO A 6 13.02 16.89 6.34
N PRO A 7 13.06 16.05 5.29
CA PRO A 7 12.48 14.71 5.35
C PRO A 7 13.12 13.99 6.52
N THR A 8 12.27 13.66 7.49
CA THR A 8 12.65 12.95 8.72
C THR A 8 13.38 11.65 8.37
N PRO A 9 14.53 11.35 9.02
CA PRO A 9 15.30 10.15 8.75
C PRO A 9 14.47 8.88 8.90
N PHE A 10 14.73 7.90 8.03
CA PHE A 10 14.12 6.59 8.15
C PHE A 10 14.64 5.87 9.40
N THR A 11 13.73 5.46 10.26
CA THR A 11 14.01 4.62 11.43
C THR A 11 13.16 3.35 11.34
N PRO A 12 13.56 2.22 11.95
CA PRO A 12 12.72 1.03 12.01
C PRO A 12 11.33 1.32 12.60
N SER A 13 11.27 2.23 13.58
CA SER A 13 10.02 2.72 14.18
C SER A 13 9.16 3.56 13.23
N ARG A 14 9.75 4.17 12.20
CA ARG A 14 9.04 4.92 11.16
C ARG A 14 8.51 4.00 10.07
N GLY A 15 9.28 3.00 9.64
CA GLY A 15 8.82 1.97 8.70
C GLY A 15 7.54 1.28 9.18
N LEU A 16 7.51 0.84 10.45
CA LEU A 16 6.31 0.21 11.02
C LEU A 16 5.09 1.15 11.04
N LYS A 17 5.30 2.44 11.32
CA LYS A 17 4.24 3.46 11.29
C LYS A 17 3.70 3.70 9.88
N ILE A 18 4.54 3.57 8.86
CA ILE A 18 4.13 3.73 7.45
C ILE A 18 3.26 2.55 7.03
N VAL A 19 3.68 1.32 7.35
CA VAL A 19 2.87 0.12 7.13
C VAL A 19 1.50 0.29 7.79
N ASP A 20 1.46 0.75 9.05
CA ASP A 20 0.21 1.00 9.77
C ASP A 20 -0.66 2.05 9.10
N PHE A 21 -0.06 3.19 8.78
CA PHE A 21 -0.75 4.30 8.14
C PHE A 21 -1.39 3.87 6.81
N VAL A 22 -0.63 3.18 5.94
CA VAL A 22 -1.14 2.75 4.64
C VAL A 22 -2.24 1.70 4.79
N CYS A 23 -2.03 0.68 5.61
CA CYS A 23 -3.03 -0.37 5.82
C CYS A 23 -4.35 0.19 6.37
N ARG A 24 -4.29 1.11 7.35
CA ARG A 24 -5.49 1.79 7.88
C ARG A 24 -6.20 2.60 6.81
N LYS A 25 -5.48 3.31 5.95
CA LYS A 25 -6.08 4.09 4.87
C LYS A 25 -6.78 3.21 3.83
N MET A 26 -6.14 2.12 3.43
CA MET A 26 -6.72 1.13 2.49
C MET A 26 -7.98 0.48 3.09
N GLN A 27 -7.92 0.05 4.35
CA GLN A 27 -9.09 -0.48 5.06
C GLN A 27 -10.23 0.52 5.15
N LYS A 28 -9.93 1.79 5.45
CA LYS A 28 -10.93 2.85 5.51
C LYS A 28 -11.60 3.04 4.15
N GLN A 29 -10.85 3.12 3.06
CA GLN A 29 -11.43 3.19 1.72
C GLN A 29 -12.30 1.99 1.39
N MET A 30 -11.83 0.78 1.68
CA MET A 30 -12.59 -0.44 1.42
C MET A 30 -13.93 -0.48 2.18
N LYS A 31 -13.97 0.03 3.42
CA LYS A 31 -15.21 0.13 4.21
C LYS A 31 -16.20 1.14 3.64
N HIS A 32 -15.71 2.22 3.02
CA HIS A 32 -16.57 3.23 2.41
C HIS A 32 -17.04 2.85 1.01
N ASP A 33 -16.34 1.93 0.34
CA ASP A 33 -16.72 1.44 -0.98
C ASP A 33 -17.59 0.18 -0.89
N VAL A 34 -18.90 0.39 -0.85
CA VAL A 34 -19.91 -0.66 -0.74
C VAL A 34 -19.81 -1.69 -1.87
N SER A 35 -19.34 -1.28 -3.06
CA SER A 35 -19.23 -2.19 -4.22
C SER A 35 -18.18 -3.30 -4.03
N LEU A 36 -17.19 -3.04 -3.17
CA LEU A 36 -16.17 -4.03 -2.81
C LEU A 36 -16.71 -5.07 -1.82
N GLY A 37 -17.73 -4.75 -1.03
CA GLY A 37 -18.32 -5.66 -0.05
C GLY A 37 -17.30 -6.25 0.94
N GLY A 38 -16.23 -5.53 1.25
CA GLY A 38 -15.13 -6.02 2.10
C GLY A 38 -14.23 -7.09 1.46
N SER A 39 -14.36 -7.33 0.16
CA SER A 39 -13.55 -8.32 -0.55
C SER A 39 -12.19 -7.75 -0.97
N TRP A 40 -11.13 -8.25 -0.33
CA TRP A 40 -9.75 -7.98 -0.74
C TRP A 40 -9.47 -8.41 -2.19
N PHE A 41 -10.16 -9.44 -2.67
CA PHE A 41 -10.04 -9.91 -4.06
C PHE A 41 -10.55 -8.86 -5.05
N LYS A 42 -11.74 -8.30 -4.80
CA LYS A 42 -12.31 -7.25 -5.65
C LYS A 42 -11.47 -5.98 -5.62
N LEU A 43 -10.88 -5.67 -4.47
CA LEU A 43 -9.96 -4.54 -4.35
C LEU A 43 -8.70 -4.78 -5.19
N PHE A 44 -8.12 -5.98 -5.08
CA PHE A 44 -6.95 -6.36 -5.87
C PHE A 44 -7.21 -6.30 -7.37
N GLN A 45 -8.35 -6.80 -7.85
CA GLN A 45 -8.72 -6.71 -9.27
C GLN A 45 -8.84 -5.29 -9.82
N ARG A 46 -9.05 -4.28 -8.97
CA ARG A 46 -9.01 -2.88 -9.41
C ARG A 46 -7.58 -2.34 -9.54
N TYR A 47 -6.66 -2.97 -8.84
CA TYR A 47 -5.27 -2.56 -8.73
C TYR A 47 -4.42 -3.22 -9.81
N ASP A 48 -4.66 -4.51 -10.05
CA ASP A 48 -4.18 -5.32 -11.17
C ASP A 48 -4.80 -4.80 -12.47
N ARG A 49 -4.17 -3.77 -13.05
CA ARG A 49 -4.70 -3.01 -14.19
C ARG A 49 -4.47 -3.75 -15.49
N ASP A 50 -3.37 -4.46 -15.58
CA ASP A 50 -3.04 -5.28 -16.72
C ASP A 50 -3.70 -6.68 -16.66
N SER A 51 -4.36 -7.01 -15.55
CA SER A 51 -5.00 -8.32 -15.31
C SER A 51 -4.01 -9.48 -15.38
N SER A 52 -2.75 -9.23 -15.01
CA SER A 52 -1.69 -10.24 -14.94
C SER A 52 -1.91 -11.25 -13.81
N GLY A 53 -2.78 -10.93 -12.83
CA GLY A 53 -3.02 -11.76 -11.65
C GLY A 53 -2.01 -11.56 -10.53
N ALA A 54 -1.05 -10.65 -10.73
CA ALA A 54 -0.12 -10.15 -9.74
C ALA A 54 -0.11 -8.62 -9.80
N MET A 55 0.35 -7.97 -8.74
CA MET A 55 0.51 -6.52 -8.73
C MET A 55 1.99 -6.23 -8.79
N ASP A 56 2.45 -5.36 -9.69
CA ASP A 56 3.83 -4.87 -9.67
C ASP A 56 3.98 -3.59 -8.80
N PHE A 57 5.21 -3.12 -8.66
CA PHE A 57 5.47 -1.91 -7.87
C PHE A 57 4.81 -0.67 -8.46
N GLY A 58 4.78 -0.52 -9.79
CA GLY A 58 4.20 0.64 -10.47
C GLY A 58 2.68 0.69 -10.32
N GLU A 59 2.02 -0.46 -10.37
CA GLU A 59 0.59 -0.60 -10.08
C GLU A 59 0.28 -0.27 -8.62
N MET A 60 1.08 -0.77 -7.67
CA MET A 60 0.93 -0.42 -6.26
C MET A 60 1.12 1.09 -6.04
N GLU A 61 2.15 1.69 -6.64
CA GLU A 61 2.37 3.14 -6.56
C GLU A 61 1.17 3.89 -7.11
N TYR A 62 0.70 3.54 -8.31
CA TYR A 62 -0.46 4.17 -8.93
C TYR A 62 -1.65 4.14 -7.97
N VAL A 63 -1.96 2.99 -7.40
CA VAL A 63 -3.07 2.80 -6.46
C VAL A 63 -2.90 3.66 -5.21
N LEU A 64 -1.74 3.61 -4.57
CA LEU A 64 -1.51 4.33 -3.32
C LEU A 64 -1.56 5.85 -3.53
N ARG A 65 -1.04 6.34 -4.66
CA ARG A 65 -1.02 7.77 -5.00
C ARG A 65 -2.36 8.28 -5.53
N LYS A 66 -3.04 7.54 -6.42
CA LYS A 66 -4.22 8.01 -7.15
C LYS A 66 -5.53 7.59 -6.51
N GLU A 67 -5.65 6.33 -6.11
CA GLU A 67 -6.88 5.79 -5.55
C GLU A 67 -6.95 6.07 -4.04
N VAL A 68 -5.93 5.64 -3.28
CA VAL A 68 -5.85 5.80 -1.81
C VAL A 68 -5.45 7.24 -1.41
N LYS A 69 -4.99 8.04 -2.38
CA LYS A 69 -4.66 9.47 -2.25
C LYS A 69 -3.60 9.74 -1.18
N ILE A 70 -2.57 8.91 -1.08
CA ILE A 70 -1.41 9.13 -0.19
C ILE A 70 -0.43 10.05 -0.89
N ARG A 71 -0.19 11.22 -0.29
CA ARG A 71 0.72 12.24 -0.83
C ARG A 71 2.17 11.84 -0.61
N LYS A 72 3.08 12.32 -1.47
CA LYS A 72 4.53 12.15 -1.32
C LYS A 72 5.06 12.73 0.00
N THR A 73 4.35 13.71 0.57
CA THR A 73 4.67 14.31 1.87
C THR A 73 4.25 13.44 3.07
N GLU A 74 3.33 12.50 2.87
CA GLU A 74 2.89 11.55 3.90
C GLU A 74 3.75 10.28 3.88
N VAL A 75 4.05 9.79 2.68
CA VAL A 75 4.92 8.64 2.41
C VAL A 75 5.77 8.99 1.19
N SER A 76 7.09 9.07 1.33
CA SER A 76 8.01 9.33 0.21
C SER A 76 8.09 8.15 -0.76
N ASP A 77 8.79 8.30 -1.88
CA ASP A 77 8.94 7.20 -2.84
C ASP A 77 9.91 6.12 -2.30
N GLU A 78 10.95 6.52 -1.55
CA GLU A 78 11.83 5.59 -0.85
C GLU A 78 11.07 4.79 0.23
N GLU A 79 10.21 5.48 0.98
CA GLU A 79 9.35 4.85 1.98
C GLU A 79 8.35 3.87 1.35
N LEU A 80 7.87 4.19 0.14
CA LEU A 80 7.00 3.32 -0.64
C LEU A 80 7.72 2.05 -1.10
N HIS A 81 8.99 2.16 -1.52
CA HIS A 81 9.84 1.01 -1.85
C HIS A 81 10.12 0.11 -0.65
N ILE A 82 10.25 0.69 0.54
CA ILE A 82 10.40 -0.11 1.77
C ILE A 82 9.09 -0.83 2.10
N LEU A 83 7.96 -0.13 1.98
CA LEU A 83 6.64 -0.73 2.13
C LEU A 83 6.43 -1.87 1.13
N TRP A 84 6.87 -1.70 -0.12
CA TRP A 84 6.83 -2.76 -1.13
C TRP A 84 7.51 -4.04 -0.65
N GLY A 85 8.73 -3.94 -0.11
CA GLY A 85 9.45 -5.11 0.42
C GLY A 85 8.75 -5.77 1.62
N THR A 86 7.77 -5.12 2.25
CA THR A 86 6.93 -5.76 3.28
C THR A 86 5.73 -6.52 2.71
N PHE A 87 5.26 -6.15 1.51
CA PHE A 87 4.18 -6.83 0.80
C PHE A 87 4.70 -8.00 -0.04
N ASP A 88 5.81 -7.79 -0.76
CA ASP A 88 6.54 -8.80 -1.55
C ASP A 88 7.43 -9.64 -0.63
N ALA A 89 6.80 -10.50 0.17
CA ALA A 89 7.47 -11.25 1.22
C ALA A 89 8.32 -12.40 0.67
N ASP A 90 8.01 -12.90 -0.53
CA ASP A 90 8.78 -13.93 -1.21
C ASP A 90 9.88 -13.38 -2.13
N GLY A 91 9.88 -12.06 -2.38
CA GLY A 91 10.89 -11.39 -3.20
C GLY A 91 10.74 -11.72 -4.68
N SER A 92 9.54 -12.11 -5.14
CA SER A 92 9.26 -12.41 -6.53
C SER A 92 9.30 -11.18 -7.44
N GLY A 93 9.30 -9.96 -6.85
CA GLY A 93 9.18 -8.72 -7.60
C GLY A 93 7.74 -8.38 -7.98
N THR A 94 6.78 -9.16 -7.51
CA THR A 94 5.34 -8.92 -7.67
C THR A 94 4.62 -9.31 -6.38
N VAL A 95 3.43 -8.73 -6.14
CA VAL A 95 2.59 -9.12 -5.01
C VAL A 95 1.40 -9.88 -5.54
N SER A 96 1.33 -11.17 -5.24
CA SER A 96 0.18 -11.98 -5.58
C SER A 96 -1.03 -11.60 -4.70
N ILE A 97 -2.23 -11.91 -5.20
CA ILE A 97 -3.46 -11.71 -4.45
C ILE A 97 -3.48 -12.46 -3.11
N LYS A 98 -2.78 -13.60 -3.02
CA LYS A 98 -2.68 -14.41 -1.80
C LYS A 98 -1.83 -13.71 -0.75
N GLU A 99 -0.72 -13.11 -1.16
CA GLU A 99 0.16 -12.34 -0.29
C GLU A 99 -0.53 -11.08 0.18
N PHE A 100 -1.13 -10.31 -0.74
CA PHE A 100 -1.87 -9.11 -0.40
C PHE A 100 -3.00 -9.38 0.59
N ALA A 101 -3.89 -10.34 0.28
CA ALA A 101 -5.01 -10.68 1.16
C ALA A 101 -4.54 -11.30 2.48
N GLY A 102 -3.45 -12.09 2.46
CA GLY A 102 -2.82 -12.65 3.65
C GLY A 102 -2.28 -11.56 4.57
N PHE A 103 -1.57 -10.59 4.02
CA PHE A 103 -1.03 -9.44 4.73
C PHE A 103 -2.14 -8.58 5.34
N MET A 104 -3.12 -8.18 4.53
CA MET A 104 -4.23 -7.33 4.98
C MET A 104 -5.10 -7.99 6.05
N ARG A 105 -5.29 -9.33 6.00
CA ARG A 105 -5.96 -10.09 7.07
C ARG A 105 -5.15 -10.12 8.37
N ARG A 106 -3.83 -10.28 8.31
CA ARG A 106 -2.97 -10.22 9.50
C ARG A 106 -3.00 -8.84 10.15
N TYR A 107 -3.13 -7.78 9.34
CA TYR A 107 -3.25 -6.41 9.81
C TYR A 107 -4.59 -6.07 10.51
N GLN A 108 -5.62 -6.92 10.38
CA GLN A 108 -6.96 -6.68 10.95
C GLN A 108 -7.17 -7.29 12.35
N ARG A 109 -6.21 -8.08 12.86
CA ARG A 109 -6.24 -8.60 14.23
C ARG A 109 -5.65 -7.60 15.21
#